data_AF-A0A8H8A5K4-F1
#
_entry.id   AF-A0A8H8A5K4-F1
#
_cell.length_a   1.000
_cell.length_b   1.000
_cell.length_c   1.000
_cell.angle_alpha   90.00
_cell.angle_beta   90.00
_cell.angle_gamma   90.00
#
_symmetry.space_group_name_H-M   'P 1'
#
loop_
_entity.id
_entity.type
_entity.pdbx_description
1 polymer ?
#
loop_
_entity_poly.entity_id
_entity_poly.type
_entity_poly.pdbx_seq_one_letter_code
_entity_poly.pdbx_strand_id
1 'polypeptide(L)'
;MTNVSRIFFDTIRDIRDYLYEKNYNYNDKYIFNTFSISTDNLDKFQIFIKLLLEDFSKQGNIIALNKILRLLRKLNLDTIDESYFLIKAHLNLLLSASLEKASQKLLPKYFSESTFFYNSFKSSFPKVPTIPQWELILQFYIKANSINYNSFPFSLLIDSLLQIQASGLKLSLETYFMIINALVVSPEFRPFKSDHSHKAHYMNTTIRIKKILYILQLVNNQTKSDINKEKIFEALYLACCPSVIQILQYISKQTLSLDPNIRNTNLVLDSRAFLIEDLMSLHKTSCSFEFEKLKFIILASCNLWDIFWIRFKNLSISKSQRDKNLYTSIDELIISPKKTKLEDS
;
A
#
# COMPACT_ATOMS: atom_id res chain seq x y z
N MET A 1 -33.36 18.26 -35.01
CA MET A 1 -32.39 17.65 -34.06
C MET A 1 -31.05 18.34 -34.26
N THR A 2 -30.58 19.04 -33.23
CA THR A 2 -29.32 19.79 -33.27
C THR A 2 -28.12 18.84 -33.40
N ASN A 3 -27.08 19.26 -34.11
CA ASN A 3 -25.90 18.45 -34.44
C ASN A 3 -25.25 17.80 -33.19
N VAL A 4 -25.36 18.46 -32.04
CA VAL A 4 -24.88 18.01 -30.72
C VAL A 4 -25.60 16.73 -30.27
N SER A 5 -26.94 16.70 -30.35
CA SER A 5 -27.76 15.55 -29.95
C SER A 5 -27.41 14.27 -30.72
N ARG A 6 -27.03 14.41 -32.00
CA ARG A 6 -26.60 13.29 -32.84
C ARG A 6 -25.24 12.73 -32.43
N ILE A 7 -24.26 13.59 -32.15
CA ILE A 7 -22.92 13.17 -31.71
C ILE A 7 -22.99 12.43 -30.37
N PHE A 8 -23.82 12.89 -29.44
CA PHE A 8 -24.08 12.19 -28.17
C PHE A 8 -24.65 10.78 -28.39
N PHE A 9 -25.69 10.66 -29.22
CA PHE A 9 -26.32 9.37 -29.51
C PHE A 9 -25.36 8.40 -30.21
N ASP A 10 -24.61 8.88 -31.19
CA ASP A 10 -23.62 8.08 -31.92
C ASP A 10 -22.50 7.59 -30.99
N THR A 11 -22.03 8.44 -30.07
CA THR A 11 -20.98 8.07 -29.10
C THR A 11 -21.47 7.01 -28.10
N ILE A 12 -22.71 7.12 -27.63
CA ILE A 12 -23.35 6.13 -26.77
C ILE A 12 -23.43 4.78 -27.49
N ARG A 13 -23.90 4.79 -28.74
CA ARG A 13 -24.01 3.58 -29.55
C ARG A 13 -22.64 2.94 -29.77
N ASP A 14 -21.62 3.72 -30.13
CA ASP A 14 -20.25 3.25 -30.32
C ASP A 14 -19.68 2.58 -29.06
N ILE A 15 -19.93 3.14 -27.87
CA ILE A 15 -19.52 2.54 -26.60
C ILE A 15 -20.23 1.21 -26.40
N ARG A 16 -21.56 1.17 -26.57
CA ARG A 16 -22.35 -0.06 -26.38
C ARG A 16 -21.92 -1.16 -27.32
N ASP A 17 -21.77 -0.85 -28.60
CA ASP A 17 -21.42 -1.82 -29.62
C ASP A 17 -20.02 -2.40 -29.34
N TYR A 18 -19.07 -1.57 -28.88
CA TYR A 18 -17.77 -2.05 -28.39
C TYR A 18 -17.88 -2.98 -27.18
N LEU A 19 -18.71 -2.62 -26.18
CA LEU A 19 -18.89 -3.45 -24.98
C LEU A 19 -19.51 -4.81 -25.30
N TYR A 20 -20.49 -4.82 -26.20
CA TYR A 20 -21.13 -6.04 -26.69
C TYR A 20 -20.15 -6.91 -27.49
N GLU A 21 -19.39 -6.32 -28.43
CA GLU A 21 -18.39 -7.03 -29.24
C GLU A 21 -17.32 -7.72 -28.37
N LYS A 22 -16.96 -7.10 -27.24
CA LYS A 22 -15.96 -7.65 -26.31
C LYS A 22 -16.52 -8.57 -25.24
N ASN A 23 -17.81 -8.91 -25.29
CA ASN A 23 -18.50 -9.74 -24.30
C ASN A 23 -18.25 -9.26 -22.86
N TYR A 24 -18.18 -7.94 -22.64
CA TYR A 24 -18.12 -7.43 -21.28
C TYR A 24 -19.49 -7.67 -20.64
N ASN A 25 -19.51 -8.52 -19.61
CA ASN A 25 -20.71 -8.91 -18.88
C ASN A 25 -21.15 -7.74 -17.98
N TYR A 26 -21.61 -6.66 -18.62
CA TYR A 26 -22.12 -5.48 -17.95
C TYR A 26 -23.61 -5.70 -17.71
N ASN A 27 -24.06 -5.59 -16.46
CA ASN A 27 -25.44 -5.84 -16.09
C ASN A 27 -26.39 -5.04 -17.01
N ASP A 28 -27.12 -5.77 -17.88
CA ASP A 28 -28.11 -5.23 -18.83
C ASP A 28 -29.14 -4.31 -18.15
N LYS A 29 -29.34 -4.49 -16.84
CA LYS A 29 -30.22 -3.69 -15.99
C LYS A 29 -29.87 -2.19 -15.94
N TYR A 30 -28.59 -1.82 -16.08
CA TYR A 30 -28.18 -0.41 -16.14
C TYR A 30 -28.30 0.17 -17.54
N ILE A 31 -27.97 -0.62 -18.57
CA ILE A 31 -28.08 -0.27 -19.98
C ILE A 31 -29.56 -0.01 -20.30
N PHE A 32 -30.46 -0.97 -20.08
CA PHE A 32 -31.86 -0.84 -20.51
C PHE A 32 -32.69 0.22 -19.77
N ASN A 33 -32.46 0.45 -18.47
CA ASN A 33 -33.26 1.41 -17.71
C ASN A 33 -32.83 2.87 -17.89
N THR A 34 -31.62 3.13 -18.39
CA THR A 34 -31.13 4.49 -18.63
C THR A 34 -31.26 4.96 -20.08
N PHE A 35 -31.47 4.11 -21.08
CA PHE A 35 -31.60 4.57 -22.47
C PHE A 35 -32.96 5.19 -22.85
N SER A 36 -33.82 5.45 -21.86
CA SER A 36 -34.85 6.50 -21.94
C SER A 36 -34.30 7.91 -21.63
N ILE A 37 -32.97 8.09 -21.59
CA ILE A 37 -32.32 9.40 -21.59
C ILE A 37 -32.73 10.11 -22.88
N SER A 38 -33.72 11.00 -22.78
CA SER A 38 -33.87 12.07 -23.76
C SER A 38 -32.58 12.89 -23.78
N THR A 39 -32.29 13.50 -24.92
CA THR A 39 -31.14 14.38 -25.14
C THR A 39 -31.04 15.55 -24.16
N ASP A 40 -32.05 15.74 -23.31
CA ASP A 40 -32.19 16.85 -22.37
C ASP A 40 -31.61 16.57 -20.98
N ASN A 41 -31.03 15.38 -20.74
CA ASN A 41 -30.54 15.00 -19.42
C ASN A 41 -29.03 14.65 -19.42
N LEU A 42 -28.20 15.63 -19.79
CA LEU A 42 -26.73 15.56 -19.77
C LEU A 42 -26.18 15.03 -18.44
N ASP A 43 -26.81 15.39 -17.31
CA ASP A 43 -26.41 14.95 -15.97
C ASP A 43 -26.55 13.44 -15.80
N LYS A 44 -27.65 12.84 -16.28
CA LYS A 44 -27.85 11.38 -16.23
C LYS A 44 -26.80 10.65 -17.07
N PHE A 45 -26.45 11.22 -18.22
CA PHE A 45 -25.40 10.67 -19.06
C PHE A 45 -24.03 10.74 -18.39
N GLN A 46 -23.68 11.89 -17.80
CA GLN A 46 -22.42 12.03 -17.06
C GLN A 46 -22.34 11.05 -15.88
N ILE A 47 -23.43 10.86 -15.14
CA ILE A 47 -23.51 9.86 -14.06
C ILE A 47 -23.27 8.45 -14.60
N PHE A 48 -23.94 8.08 -15.70
CA PHE A 48 -23.76 6.77 -16.34
C PHE A 48 -22.30 6.54 -16.76
N ILE A 49 -21.70 7.51 -17.45
CA ILE A 49 -20.30 7.41 -17.88
C ILE A 49 -19.36 7.31 -16.68
N LYS A 50 -19.60 8.08 -15.62
CA LYS A 50 -18.79 8.02 -14.40
C LYS A 50 -18.86 6.64 -13.75
N LEU A 51 -20.05 6.04 -13.68
CA LEU A 51 -20.24 4.67 -13.17
C LEU A 51 -19.53 3.63 -14.06
N LEU A 52 -19.61 3.79 -15.38
CA LEU A 52 -18.96 2.93 -16.35
C LEU A 52 -17.43 2.97 -16.21
N LEU A 53 -16.85 4.18 -16.18
CA LEU A 53 -15.41 4.38 -16.00
C LEU A 53 -14.94 3.86 -14.64
N GLU A 54 -15.74 4.04 -13.59
CA GLU A 54 -15.46 3.52 -12.26
C GLU A 54 -15.38 1.99 -12.27
N ASP A 55 -16.33 1.29 -12.93
CA ASP A 55 -16.33 -0.17 -13.03
C ASP A 55 -15.11 -0.70 -13.80
N PHE A 56 -14.83 -0.16 -14.99
CA PHE A 56 -13.65 -0.56 -15.77
C PHE A 56 -12.33 -0.23 -15.06
N SER A 57 -12.28 0.87 -14.32
CA SER A 57 -11.11 1.21 -13.51
C SER A 57 -10.90 0.23 -12.36
N LYS A 58 -11.96 -0.26 -11.71
CA LYS A 58 -11.89 -1.29 -10.66
C LYS A 58 -11.40 -2.63 -11.19
N GLN A 59 -11.81 -2.99 -12.41
CA GLN A 59 -11.39 -4.22 -13.08
C GLN A 59 -9.94 -4.15 -13.62
N GLY A 60 -9.32 -2.97 -13.63
CA GLY A 60 -7.99 -2.76 -14.20
C GLY A 60 -7.93 -2.86 -15.73
N ASN A 61 -9.05 -2.61 -16.41
CA ASN A 61 -9.16 -2.79 -17.85
C ASN A 61 -8.78 -1.52 -18.62
N ILE A 62 -7.47 -1.29 -18.72
CA ILE A 62 -6.89 -0.09 -19.35
C ILE A 62 -7.26 0.04 -20.83
N ILE A 63 -7.38 -1.08 -21.56
CA ILE A 63 -7.67 -1.07 -23.00
C ILE A 63 -9.09 -0.58 -23.24
N ALA A 64 -10.08 -1.14 -22.55
CA ALA A 64 -11.47 -0.70 -22.66
C ALA A 64 -11.62 0.76 -22.20
N LEU A 65 -10.98 1.14 -21.08
CA LEU A 65 -11.04 2.50 -20.57
C LEU A 65 -10.50 3.51 -21.59
N ASN A 66 -9.33 3.27 -22.18
CA ASN A 66 -8.77 4.13 -23.22
C ASN A 66 -9.69 4.25 -24.45
N LYS A 67 -10.35 3.16 -24.84
CA LYS A 67 -11.31 3.17 -25.96
C LYS A 67 -12.52 4.03 -25.62
N ILE A 68 -13.10 3.86 -24.44
CA ILE A 68 -14.26 4.64 -23.97
C ILE A 68 -13.88 6.12 -23.86
N LEU A 69 -12.76 6.47 -23.22
CA LEU A 69 -12.28 7.85 -23.08
C LEU A 69 -12.04 8.51 -24.44
N ARG A 70 -11.44 7.81 -25.40
CA ARG A 70 -11.28 8.34 -26.77
C ARG A 70 -12.62 8.65 -27.45
N LEU A 71 -13.66 7.85 -27.20
CA LEU A 71 -15.01 8.13 -27.71
C LEU A 71 -15.61 9.35 -27.00
N LEU A 72 -15.43 9.48 -25.69
CA LEU A 72 -15.93 10.60 -24.88
C LEU A 72 -15.26 11.93 -25.23
N ARG A 73 -13.99 11.95 -25.66
CA ARG A 73 -13.32 13.18 -26.13
C ARG A 73 -14.03 13.86 -27.29
N LYS A 74 -14.83 13.12 -28.07
CA LYS A 74 -15.68 13.71 -29.13
C LYS A 74 -16.78 14.62 -28.58
N LEU A 75 -17.11 14.47 -27.29
CA LEU A 75 -18.23 15.16 -26.63
C LEU A 75 -17.80 16.41 -25.84
N ASN A 76 -16.49 16.70 -25.73
CA ASN A 76 -15.94 17.81 -24.93
C ASN A 76 -16.57 17.92 -23.53
N LEU A 77 -16.66 16.79 -22.82
CA LEU A 77 -17.16 16.74 -21.45
C LEU A 77 -16.03 17.10 -20.49
N ASP A 78 -15.81 18.40 -20.28
CA ASP A 78 -14.74 18.92 -19.41
C ASP A 78 -14.89 18.51 -17.93
N THR A 79 -15.98 17.82 -17.56
CA THR A 79 -16.27 17.39 -16.19
C THR A 79 -15.66 16.05 -15.80
N ILE A 80 -15.20 15.24 -16.77
CA ILE A 80 -14.69 13.89 -16.50
C ILE A 80 -13.17 13.91 -16.33
N ASP A 81 -12.71 13.57 -15.13
CA ASP A 81 -11.29 13.39 -14.84
C ASP A 81 -10.76 12.07 -15.43
N GLU A 82 -10.40 12.09 -16.71
CA GLU A 82 -9.89 10.92 -17.44
C GLU A 82 -8.64 10.31 -16.77
N SER A 83 -7.74 11.18 -16.31
CA SER A 83 -6.48 10.80 -15.67
C SER A 83 -6.71 9.99 -14.39
N TYR A 84 -7.67 10.41 -13.55
CA TYR A 84 -8.03 9.67 -12.34
C TYR A 84 -8.42 8.22 -12.63
N PHE A 85 -9.33 8.00 -13.58
CA PHE A 85 -9.79 6.65 -13.91
C PHE A 85 -8.68 5.79 -14.54
N LEU A 86 -7.83 6.38 -15.39
CA LEU A 86 -6.70 5.67 -16.00
C LEU A 86 -5.67 5.26 -14.95
N ILE A 87 -5.23 6.16 -14.09
CA ILE A 87 -4.26 5.86 -13.01
C ILE A 87 -4.83 4.76 -12.11
N LYS A 88 -6.12 4.85 -11.75
CA LYS A 88 -6.83 3.84 -10.96
C LYS A 88 -6.88 2.47 -11.65
N ALA A 89 -7.14 2.44 -12.96
CA ALA A 89 -7.11 1.19 -13.74
C ALA A 89 -5.72 0.54 -13.73
N HIS A 90 -4.65 1.32 -13.88
CA HIS A 90 -3.29 0.79 -13.80
C HIS A 90 -2.97 0.23 -12.41
N LEU A 91 -3.35 0.95 -11.35
CA LEU A 91 -3.20 0.48 -9.98
C LEU A 91 -3.94 -0.85 -9.76
N ASN A 92 -5.21 -0.95 -10.16
CA ASN A 92 -5.99 -2.17 -9.95
C ASN A 92 -5.51 -3.36 -10.80
N LEU A 93 -5.01 -3.12 -12.02
CA LEU A 93 -4.35 -4.17 -12.80
C LEU A 93 -3.08 -4.67 -12.10
N LEU A 94 -2.30 -3.76 -11.50
CA LEU A 94 -1.09 -4.12 -10.75
C LEU A 94 -1.42 -4.87 -9.45
N LEU A 95 -2.51 -4.51 -8.78
CA LEU A 95 -2.98 -5.17 -7.56
C LEU A 95 -3.54 -6.57 -7.82
N SER A 96 -4.21 -6.78 -8.96
CA SER A 96 -4.84 -8.05 -9.33
C SER A 96 -3.91 -9.02 -10.06
N ALA A 97 -2.82 -8.54 -10.65
CA ALA A 97 -1.85 -9.39 -11.34
C ALA A 97 -1.06 -10.26 -10.35
N SER A 98 -0.74 -11.49 -10.76
CA SER A 98 0.22 -12.33 -10.03
C SER A 98 1.59 -11.64 -9.98
N LEU A 99 2.37 -11.92 -8.92
CA LEU A 99 3.70 -11.33 -8.73
C LEU A 99 4.61 -11.55 -9.95
N GLU A 100 4.53 -12.74 -10.54
CA GLU A 100 5.28 -13.09 -11.75
C GLU A 100 4.84 -12.27 -12.96
N LYS A 101 3.53 -12.18 -13.23
CA LYS A 101 3.01 -11.37 -14.33
C LYS A 101 3.37 -9.90 -14.16
N ALA A 102 3.26 -9.37 -12.94
CA ALA A 102 3.57 -7.99 -12.65
C ALA A 102 5.06 -7.67 -12.86
N SER A 103 5.95 -8.51 -12.34
CA SER A 103 7.41 -8.33 -12.44
C SER A 103 7.96 -8.54 -13.86
N GLN A 104 7.38 -9.47 -14.64
CA GLN A 104 7.89 -9.81 -15.97
C GLN A 104 7.25 -8.99 -17.10
N LYS A 105 5.96 -8.64 -16.99
CA LYS A 105 5.19 -8.08 -18.12
C LYS A 105 4.69 -6.66 -17.88
N LEU A 106 4.42 -6.28 -16.63
CA LEU A 106 3.83 -4.98 -16.32
C LEU A 106 4.90 -3.95 -15.94
N LEU A 107 5.82 -4.28 -15.06
CA LEU A 107 6.82 -3.34 -14.56
C LEU A 107 8.17 -3.52 -15.29
N PRO A 108 8.94 -2.44 -15.52
CA PRO A 108 10.33 -2.55 -15.97
C PRO A 108 11.16 -3.35 -14.96
N LYS A 109 12.24 -3.99 -15.42
CA LYS A 109 13.18 -4.70 -14.52
C LYS A 109 14.17 -3.74 -13.88
N TYR A 110 14.68 -2.80 -14.67
CA TYR A 110 15.59 -1.74 -14.22
C TYR A 110 15.05 -0.34 -14.53
N PHE A 111 15.54 0.66 -13.80
CA PHE A 111 15.12 2.06 -13.95
C PHE A 111 15.27 2.62 -15.38
N SER A 112 16.25 2.12 -16.15
CA SER A 112 16.49 2.51 -17.54
C SER A 112 15.53 1.87 -18.55
N GLU A 113 14.74 0.89 -18.13
CA GLU A 113 13.82 0.17 -19.00
C GLU A 113 12.41 0.75 -18.95
N SER A 114 11.60 0.40 -19.95
CA SER A 114 10.18 0.70 -19.94
C SER A 114 9.37 -0.48 -20.46
N THR A 115 8.12 -0.55 -20.01
CA THR A 115 7.12 -1.48 -20.54
C THR A 115 5.98 -0.67 -21.13
N PHE A 116 5.19 -1.29 -22.01
CA PHE A 116 3.97 -0.66 -22.53
C PHE A 116 3.04 -0.20 -21.38
N PHE A 117 2.84 -1.06 -20.38
CA PHE A 117 2.04 -0.74 -19.20
C PHE A 117 2.56 0.48 -18.44
N TYR A 118 3.87 0.55 -18.19
CA TYR A 118 4.47 1.66 -17.44
C TYR A 118 4.46 2.97 -18.24
N ASN A 119 4.70 2.91 -19.56
CA ASN A 119 4.60 4.08 -20.42
C ASN A 119 3.16 4.62 -20.50
N SER A 120 2.18 3.72 -20.58
CA SER A 120 0.75 4.05 -20.49
C SER A 120 0.37 4.68 -19.14
N PHE A 121 0.93 4.17 -18.05
CA PHE A 121 0.73 4.77 -16.72
C PHE A 121 1.29 6.19 -16.66
N LYS A 122 2.54 6.40 -17.10
CA LYS A 122 3.18 7.73 -17.15
C LYS A 122 2.42 8.71 -18.03
N SER A 123 1.94 8.29 -19.19
CA SER A 123 1.18 9.16 -20.10
C SER A 123 -0.21 9.53 -19.56
N SER A 124 -0.70 8.82 -18.54
CA SER A 124 -1.96 9.13 -17.87
C SER A 124 -1.83 10.28 -16.86
N PHE A 125 -0.59 10.73 -16.56
CA PHE A 125 -0.36 11.75 -15.55
C PHE A 125 -0.85 13.12 -16.06
N PRO A 126 -1.71 13.80 -15.29
CA PRO A 126 -2.15 15.14 -15.65
C PRO A 126 -1.01 16.15 -15.45
N LYS A 127 -1.07 17.28 -16.17
CA LYS A 127 -0.08 18.36 -16.02
C LYS A 127 -0.05 18.96 -14.62
N VAL A 128 -1.21 19.02 -13.96
CA VAL A 128 -1.37 19.51 -12.58
C VAL A 128 -2.22 18.48 -11.83
N PRO A 129 -1.60 17.50 -11.16
CA PRO A 129 -2.35 16.46 -10.46
C PRO A 129 -3.04 16.99 -9.20
N THR A 130 -4.28 16.57 -9.00
CA THR A 130 -5.09 16.79 -7.80
C THR A 130 -4.68 15.83 -6.68
N ILE A 131 -5.14 16.08 -5.45
CA ILE A 131 -4.85 15.20 -4.31
C ILE A 131 -5.29 13.75 -4.56
N PRO A 132 -6.53 13.45 -5.03
CA PRO A 132 -6.94 12.08 -5.30
C PRO A 132 -6.06 11.36 -6.34
N GLN A 133 -5.58 12.09 -7.36
CA GLN A 133 -4.69 11.54 -8.38
C GLN A 133 -3.31 11.23 -7.77
N TRP A 134 -2.76 12.14 -6.95
CA TRP A 134 -1.52 11.91 -6.23
C TRP A 134 -1.61 10.70 -5.30
N GLU A 135 -2.71 10.52 -4.58
CA GLU A 135 -2.92 9.36 -3.71
C GLU A 135 -2.88 8.05 -4.49
N LEU A 136 -3.49 8.00 -5.68
CA LEU A 136 -3.41 6.84 -6.57
C LEU A 136 -1.99 6.61 -7.11
N ILE A 137 -1.27 7.67 -7.47
CA ILE A 137 0.13 7.58 -7.94
C ILE A 137 1.03 7.03 -6.83
N LEU A 138 0.89 7.53 -5.60
CA LEU A 138 1.64 7.07 -4.43
C LEU A 138 1.34 5.60 -4.12
N GLN A 139 0.07 5.19 -4.15
CA GLN A 139 -0.33 3.79 -3.99
C GLN A 139 0.27 2.88 -5.07
N PHE A 140 0.31 3.35 -6.32
CA PHE A 140 0.95 2.63 -7.42
C PHE A 140 2.45 2.45 -7.16
N TYR A 141 3.17 3.50 -6.77
CA TYR A 141 4.60 3.41 -6.48
C TYR A 141 4.91 2.53 -5.27
N ILE A 142 4.09 2.57 -4.22
CA ILE A 142 4.20 1.65 -3.08
C ILE A 142 4.07 0.20 -3.55
N LYS A 143 3.02 -0.12 -4.34
CA LYS A 143 2.81 -1.47 -4.85
C LYS A 143 3.95 -1.89 -5.79
N ALA A 144 4.38 -0.99 -6.68
CA ALA A 144 5.47 -1.26 -7.62
C ALA A 144 6.81 -1.51 -6.90
N ASN A 145 7.14 -0.75 -5.84
CA ASN A 145 8.30 -1.00 -4.99
C ASN A 145 8.26 -2.38 -4.35
N SER A 146 7.10 -2.82 -3.86
CA SER A 146 6.96 -4.15 -3.25
C SER A 146 7.19 -5.31 -4.23
N ILE A 147 7.02 -5.06 -5.53
CA ILE A 147 7.19 -6.05 -6.61
C ILE A 147 8.60 -5.97 -7.20
N ASN A 148 9.07 -4.76 -7.51
CA ASN A 148 10.40 -4.51 -8.08
C ASN A 148 10.98 -3.17 -7.62
N TYR A 149 11.67 -3.18 -6.49
CA TYR A 149 12.32 -1.99 -5.92
C TYR A 149 13.49 -1.45 -6.76
N ASN A 150 14.10 -2.26 -7.66
CA ASN A 150 15.20 -1.79 -8.50
C ASN A 150 14.74 -0.74 -9.52
N SER A 151 13.50 -0.87 -10.01
CA SER A 151 12.89 0.12 -10.91
C SER A 151 12.06 1.16 -10.18
N PHE A 152 11.58 0.81 -8.99
CA PHE A 152 10.74 1.66 -8.17
C PHE A 152 11.35 1.84 -6.77
N PRO A 153 12.53 2.47 -6.66
CA PRO A 153 13.13 2.71 -5.36
C PRO A 153 12.30 3.70 -4.55
N PHE A 154 12.40 3.64 -3.23
CA PHE A 154 11.63 4.49 -2.33
C PHE A 154 11.98 5.98 -2.49
N SER A 155 13.12 6.32 -3.09
CA SER A 155 13.43 7.69 -3.49
C SER A 155 12.34 8.30 -4.38
N LEU A 156 11.73 7.53 -5.30
CA LEU A 156 10.64 8.03 -6.16
C LEU A 156 9.41 8.47 -5.36
N LEU A 157 9.11 7.78 -4.25
CA LEU A 157 8.03 8.16 -3.35
C LEU A 157 8.35 9.47 -2.63
N ILE A 158 9.60 9.64 -2.19
CA ILE A 158 10.07 10.88 -1.56
C ILE A 158 10.04 12.04 -2.56
N ASP A 159 10.51 11.84 -3.78
CA ASP A 159 10.49 12.85 -4.83
C ASP A 159 9.05 13.28 -5.17
N SER A 160 8.12 12.31 -5.21
CA SER A 160 6.69 12.59 -5.37
C SER A 160 6.14 13.45 -4.23
N LEU A 161 6.50 13.17 -2.97
CA LEU A 161 6.08 13.99 -1.84
C LEU A 161 6.59 15.44 -1.94
N LEU A 162 7.83 15.62 -2.41
CA LEU A 162 8.39 16.95 -2.62
C LEU A 162 7.69 17.72 -3.73
N GLN A 163 7.32 17.05 -4.82
CA GLN A 163 6.53 17.66 -5.90
C GLN A 163 5.12 18.08 -5.44
N ILE A 164 4.48 17.24 -4.63
CA ILE A 164 3.17 17.55 -4.03
C ILE A 164 3.26 18.80 -3.16
N GLN A 165 4.30 18.88 -2.30
CA GLN A 165 4.54 20.04 -1.46
C GLN A 165 4.84 21.31 -2.27
N ALA A 166 5.68 21.19 -3.30
CA ALA A 166 6.01 22.31 -4.18
C ALA A 166 4.77 22.84 -4.94
N SER A 167 3.79 21.96 -5.18
CA SER A 167 2.50 22.32 -5.79
C SER A 167 1.52 22.97 -4.80
N GLY A 168 1.91 23.15 -3.53
CA GLY A 168 1.05 23.73 -2.49
C GLY A 168 -0.07 22.81 -2.00
N LEU A 169 -0.08 21.55 -2.43
CA LEU A 169 -1.08 20.56 -2.02
C LEU A 169 -0.71 19.96 -0.66
N LYS A 170 -1.74 19.60 0.11
CA LYS A 170 -1.59 18.97 1.44
C LYS A 170 -2.22 17.59 1.41
N LEU A 171 -1.43 16.58 1.72
CA LEU A 171 -1.92 15.21 1.89
C LEU A 171 -2.54 15.02 3.27
N SER A 172 -3.44 14.05 3.37
CA SER A 172 -3.96 13.58 4.65
C SER A 172 -2.83 12.92 5.48
N LEU A 173 -2.98 12.93 6.80
CA LEU A 173 -2.05 12.23 7.71
C LEU A 173 -2.03 10.73 7.40
N GLU A 174 -3.18 10.17 7.02
CA GLU A 174 -3.35 8.78 6.61
C GLU A 174 -2.46 8.42 5.43
N THR A 175 -2.37 9.30 4.41
CA THR A 175 -1.50 9.08 3.24
C THR A 175 -0.02 9.09 3.64
N TYR A 176 0.40 9.94 4.58
CA TYR A 176 1.76 9.90 5.11
C TYR A 176 2.06 8.62 5.88
N PHE A 177 1.15 8.16 6.74
CA PHE A 177 1.31 6.89 7.45
C PHE A 177 1.30 5.68 6.50
N MET A 178 0.53 5.72 5.42
CA MET A 178 0.58 4.70 4.36
C MET A 178 1.99 4.58 3.77
N ILE A 179 2.63 5.71 3.47
CA ILE A 179 4.01 5.73 2.93
C ILE A 179 5.00 5.23 3.98
N ILE A 180 4.90 5.70 5.22
CA ILE A 180 5.78 5.24 6.32
C ILE A 180 5.67 3.71 6.49
N ASN A 181 4.44 3.17 6.50
CA ASN A 181 4.22 1.73 6.62
C ASN A 181 4.81 0.96 5.43
N ALA A 182 4.67 1.48 4.20
CA ALA A 182 5.28 0.89 3.02
C ALA A 182 6.82 0.87 3.11
N LEU A 183 7.42 1.92 3.68
CA LEU A 183 8.88 2.01 3.87
C LEU A 183 9.39 0.95 4.85
N VAL A 184 8.67 0.73 5.95
CA VAL A 184 9.01 -0.26 6.98
C VAL A 184 9.14 -1.66 6.37
N VAL A 185 8.21 -2.04 5.49
CA VAL A 185 8.14 -3.38 4.89
C VAL A 185 8.81 -3.51 3.53
N SER A 186 9.38 -2.42 3.02
CA SER A 186 9.93 -2.38 1.67
C SER A 186 11.02 -3.45 1.46
N PRO A 187 10.97 -4.20 0.35
CA PRO A 187 12.00 -5.17 0.01
C PRO A 187 13.37 -4.53 -0.25
N GLU A 188 13.44 -3.22 -0.55
CA GLU A 188 14.68 -2.48 -0.80
C GLU A 188 15.66 -2.52 0.38
N PHE A 189 15.15 -2.59 1.61
CA PHE A 189 15.97 -2.54 2.83
C PHE A 189 16.14 -3.92 3.47
N ARG A 190 15.76 -4.99 2.77
CA ARG A 190 15.96 -6.36 3.26
C ARG A 190 17.40 -6.79 2.98
N PRO A 191 18.05 -7.52 3.90
CA PRO A 191 19.36 -8.10 3.62
C PRO A 191 19.28 -9.03 2.40
N PHE A 192 20.25 -8.93 1.49
CA PHE A 192 20.36 -9.86 0.36
C PHE A 192 20.66 -11.26 0.88
N LYS A 193 20.19 -12.30 0.18
CA LYS A 193 20.16 -13.72 0.59
C LYS A 193 21.48 -14.32 1.13
N SER A 194 22.62 -13.65 0.95
CA SER A 194 23.94 -14.07 1.44
C SER A 194 24.58 -13.12 2.45
N ASP A 195 24.02 -11.93 2.67
CA ASP A 195 24.61 -10.88 3.52
C ASP A 195 23.67 -10.56 4.70
N HIS A 196 23.60 -11.51 5.63
CA HIS A 196 22.98 -11.32 6.93
C HIS A 196 23.93 -10.64 7.92
N SER A 197 24.96 -9.93 7.45
CA SER A 197 25.87 -9.24 8.35
C SER A 197 25.11 -8.19 9.17
N HIS A 198 25.43 -8.13 10.47
CA HIS A 198 24.91 -7.10 11.37
C HIS A 198 25.13 -5.69 10.80
N LYS A 199 26.23 -5.48 10.05
CA LYS A 199 26.55 -4.21 9.40
C LYS A 199 25.55 -3.84 8.30
N ALA A 200 25.21 -4.75 7.39
CA ALA A 200 24.23 -4.49 6.34
C ALA A 200 22.84 -4.20 6.94
N HIS A 201 22.42 -5.00 7.92
CA HIS A 201 21.17 -4.76 8.64
C HIS A 201 21.12 -3.38 9.31
N TYR A 202 22.18 -3.02 10.04
CA TYR A 202 22.28 -1.73 10.72
C TYR A 202 22.24 -0.55 9.74
N MET A 203 22.90 -0.65 8.59
CA MET A 203 22.88 0.38 7.54
C MET A 203 21.48 0.54 6.94
N ASN A 204 20.81 -0.57 6.60
CA ASN A 204 19.46 -0.55 6.06
C ASN A 204 18.45 0.04 7.06
N THR A 205 18.54 -0.34 8.34
CA THR A 205 17.73 0.26 9.41
C THR A 205 18.00 1.76 9.56
N THR A 206 19.27 2.18 9.47
CA THR A 206 19.63 3.61 9.51
C THR A 206 19.01 4.39 8.35
N ILE A 207 19.04 3.84 7.14
CA ILE A 207 18.43 4.46 5.95
C ILE A 207 16.91 4.54 6.11
N ARG A 208 16.26 3.46 6.57
CA ARG A 208 14.82 3.43 6.84
C ARG A 208 14.41 4.51 7.86
N ILE A 209 15.05 4.55 9.02
CA ILE A 209 14.76 5.54 10.07
C ILE A 209 14.95 6.96 9.53
N LYS A 210 16.05 7.24 8.83
CA LYS A 210 16.29 8.56 8.22
C LYS A 210 15.16 8.97 7.27
N LYS A 211 14.68 8.06 6.41
CA LYS A 211 13.56 8.32 5.50
C LYS A 211 12.24 8.53 6.25
N ILE A 212 11.96 7.78 7.32
CA ILE A 212 10.77 8.00 8.17
C ILE A 212 10.82 9.40 8.79
N LEU A 213 11.94 9.76 9.43
CA LEU A 213 12.11 11.07 10.05
C LEU A 213 11.98 12.21 9.03
N TYR A 214 12.49 12.02 7.82
CA TYR A 214 12.30 12.98 6.73
C TYR A 214 10.82 13.16 6.37
N ILE A 215 10.07 12.07 6.20
CA ILE A 215 8.62 12.14 5.95
C ILE A 215 7.90 12.86 7.10
N LEU A 216 8.24 12.56 8.36
CA LEU A 216 7.66 13.22 9.53
C LEU A 216 7.97 14.72 9.57
N GLN A 217 9.16 15.13 9.12
CA GLN A 217 9.50 16.54 8.96
C GLN A 217 8.60 17.22 7.91
N LEU A 218 8.30 16.55 6.79
CA LEU A 218 7.35 17.07 5.80
C LEU A 218 5.94 17.22 6.40
N VAL A 219 5.48 16.24 7.18
CA VAL A 219 4.20 16.30 7.89
C VAL A 219 4.15 17.52 8.81
N ASN A 220 5.14 17.66 9.70
CA ASN A 220 5.20 18.74 10.67
C ASN A 220 5.20 20.13 10.02
N ASN A 221 5.80 20.26 8.83
CA ASN A 221 5.81 21.50 8.07
C ASN A 221 4.45 21.83 7.42
N GLN A 222 3.59 20.84 7.18
CA GLN A 222 2.33 21.02 6.46
C GLN A 222 1.09 21.03 7.35
N THR A 223 1.13 20.31 8.48
CA THR A 223 0.00 20.10 9.38
C THR A 223 0.25 20.73 10.74
N LYS A 224 -0.66 21.59 11.22
CA LYS A 224 -0.69 22.07 12.62
C LYS A 224 -1.32 21.05 13.59
N SER A 225 -1.69 19.87 13.08
CA SER A 225 -2.42 18.85 13.81
C SER A 225 -1.50 18.06 14.74
N ASP A 226 -2.03 17.61 15.88
CA ASP A 226 -1.31 16.70 16.77
C ASP A 226 -1.12 15.36 16.05
N ILE A 227 0.14 15.02 15.74
CA ILE A 227 0.46 13.78 15.05
C ILE A 227 0.33 12.65 16.06
N ASN A 228 -0.36 11.57 15.67
CA ASN A 228 -0.51 10.39 16.52
C ASN A 228 0.87 9.79 16.86
N LYS A 229 1.35 10.04 18.08
CA LYS A 229 2.66 9.61 18.58
C LYS A 229 2.79 8.09 18.64
N GLU A 230 1.71 7.38 18.97
CA GLU A 230 1.66 5.91 18.98
C GLU A 230 2.04 5.37 17.60
N LYS A 231 1.37 5.82 16.54
CA LYS A 231 1.69 5.39 15.16
C LYS A 231 3.11 5.73 14.74
N ILE A 232 3.66 6.86 15.19
CA ILE A 232 5.06 7.24 14.90
C ILE A 232 6.03 6.26 15.56
N PHE A 233 5.87 6.03 16.87
CA PHE A 233 6.75 5.15 17.60
C PHE A 233 6.64 3.70 17.14
N GLU A 234 5.43 3.22 16.84
CA GLU A 234 5.23 1.90 16.22
C GLU A 234 5.99 1.81 14.89
N ALA A 235 5.84 2.78 13.99
CA ALA A 235 6.55 2.76 12.71
C ALA A 235 8.08 2.79 12.86
N LEU A 236 8.60 3.61 13.77
CA LEU A 236 10.03 3.66 14.08
C LEU A 236 10.52 2.32 14.64
N TYR A 237 9.76 1.71 15.55
CA TYR A 237 10.10 0.40 16.11
C TYR A 237 10.16 -0.66 15.02
N LEU A 238 9.13 -0.72 14.16
CA LEU A 238 9.08 -1.68 13.07
C LEU A 238 10.20 -1.47 12.04
N ALA A 239 10.68 -0.23 11.87
CA ALA A 239 11.85 0.05 11.04
C ALA A 239 13.15 -0.53 11.61
N CYS A 240 13.23 -0.79 12.92
CA CYS A 240 14.34 -1.50 13.57
C CYS A 240 14.25 -3.02 13.44
N CYS A 241 13.08 -3.53 13.06
CA CYS A 241 12.83 -4.95 13.03
C CYS A 241 13.37 -5.60 11.74
N PRO A 242 13.74 -6.88 11.81
CA PRO A 242 14.05 -7.66 10.61
C PRO A 242 12.77 -7.89 9.80
N SER A 243 12.92 -8.17 8.50
CA SER A 243 11.77 -8.43 7.64
C SER A 243 11.15 -9.80 7.92
N VAL A 244 10.18 -9.86 8.83
CA VAL A 244 9.41 -11.06 9.14
C VAL A 244 7.97 -10.94 8.60
N ILE A 245 7.37 -12.06 8.19
CA ILE A 245 6.01 -12.09 7.61
C ILE A 245 4.96 -11.50 8.57
N GLN A 246 5.17 -11.62 9.88
CA GLN A 246 4.24 -11.09 10.89
C GLN A 246 4.22 -9.56 10.92
N ILE A 247 5.30 -8.88 10.51
CA ILE A 247 5.29 -7.42 10.35
C ILE A 247 4.38 -7.03 9.18
N LEU A 248 4.42 -7.78 8.09
CA LEU A 248 3.51 -7.58 6.96
C LEU A 248 2.05 -7.83 7.37
N GLN A 249 1.79 -8.87 8.16
CA GLN A 249 0.46 -9.17 8.69
C GLN A 249 -0.06 -8.04 9.58
N TYR A 250 0.77 -7.58 10.53
CA TYR A 250 0.44 -6.46 11.42
C TYR A 250 0.05 -5.20 10.63
N ILE A 251 0.92 -4.78 9.69
CA ILE A 251 0.70 -3.57 8.91
C ILE A 251 -0.53 -3.69 8.00
N SER A 252 -0.80 -4.89 7.50
CA SER A 252 -1.98 -5.18 6.67
C SER A 252 -3.25 -5.41 7.49
N LYS A 253 -3.19 -5.28 8.83
CA LYS A 253 -4.30 -5.59 9.76
C LYS A 253 -4.85 -7.01 9.58
N GLN A 254 -3.98 -7.94 9.22
CA GLN A 254 -4.30 -9.37 9.14
C GLN A 254 -4.05 -10.03 10.51
N THR A 255 -4.73 -11.15 10.76
CA THR A 255 -4.48 -11.94 11.96
C THR A 255 -3.02 -12.36 12.04
N LEU A 256 -2.36 -12.01 13.15
CA LEU A 256 -0.98 -12.40 13.42
C LEU A 256 -0.92 -13.93 13.56
N SER A 257 -0.34 -14.60 12.55
CA SER A 257 -0.13 -16.05 12.59
C SER A 257 1.29 -16.36 13.05
N LEU A 258 1.40 -17.33 13.95
CA LEU A 258 2.67 -17.89 14.35
C LEU A 258 3.16 -18.83 13.24
N ASP A 259 4.31 -18.50 12.65
CA ASP A 259 4.97 -19.41 11.71
C ASP A 259 5.70 -20.50 12.53
N PRO A 260 5.38 -21.79 12.39
CA PRO A 260 6.08 -22.84 13.13
C PRO A 260 7.59 -22.90 12.82
N ASN A 261 8.05 -22.28 11.73
CA ASN A 261 9.45 -22.19 11.33
C ASN A 261 10.19 -20.92 11.83
N ILE A 262 9.71 -20.28 12.91
CA ILE A 262 10.25 -19.04 13.52
C ILE A 262 11.77 -19.06 13.81
N ARG A 263 12.43 -20.22 13.81
CA ARG A 263 13.88 -20.34 14.00
C ARG A 263 14.67 -20.04 12.74
N ASN A 264 14.63 -18.79 12.30
CA ASN A 264 15.62 -18.30 11.36
C ASN A 264 16.76 -17.66 12.17
N THR A 265 17.86 -18.41 12.37
CA THR A 265 19.01 -18.01 13.22
C THR A 265 19.72 -16.74 12.76
N ASN A 266 19.33 -16.18 11.61
CA ASN A 266 19.97 -15.04 10.96
C ASN A 266 19.15 -13.74 11.09
N LEU A 267 18.03 -13.75 11.84
CA LEU A 267 17.25 -12.53 12.08
C LEU A 267 17.88 -11.72 13.21
N VAL A 268 18.15 -10.45 12.92
CA VAL A 268 18.73 -9.51 13.88
C VAL A 268 17.71 -8.41 14.15
N LEU A 269 17.42 -8.18 15.43
CA LEU A 269 16.72 -6.98 15.88
C LEU A 269 17.75 -5.88 16.15
N ASP A 270 17.57 -4.71 15.53
CA ASP A 270 18.44 -3.58 15.80
C ASP A 270 18.20 -3.04 17.22
N SER A 271 19.28 -2.86 18.00
CA SER A 271 19.22 -2.38 19.39
C SER A 271 18.45 -1.06 19.58
N ARG A 272 18.35 -0.23 18.54
CA ARG A 272 17.54 1.00 18.55
C ARG A 272 16.05 0.74 18.80
N ALA A 273 15.56 -0.47 18.54
CA ALA A 273 14.20 -0.88 18.89
C ALA A 273 13.93 -0.67 20.39
N PHE A 274 14.89 -1.00 21.25
CA PHE A 274 14.78 -0.82 22.70
C PHE A 274 14.82 0.66 23.09
N LEU A 275 15.67 1.46 22.45
CA LEU A 275 15.69 2.91 22.66
C LEU A 275 14.35 3.55 22.31
N ILE A 276 13.68 3.05 21.26
CA ILE A 276 12.35 3.54 20.88
C ILE A 276 11.31 3.18 21.94
N GLU A 277 11.36 1.99 22.51
CA GLU A 277 10.47 1.61 23.62
C GLU A 277 10.71 2.43 24.89
N ASP A 278 11.97 2.75 25.20
CA ASP A 278 12.32 3.66 26.30
C ASP A 278 11.71 5.05 26.06
N LEU A 279 11.77 5.56 24.82
CA LEU A 279 11.13 6.80 24.42
C LEU A 279 9.59 6.72 24.51
N MET A 280 8.97 5.62 24.10
CA MET A 280 7.53 5.41 24.25
C MET A 280 7.11 5.51 25.71
N SER A 281 7.90 4.89 26.61
CA SER A 281 7.68 4.90 28.05
C SER A 281 7.84 6.30 28.63
N LEU A 282 8.92 7.00 28.26
CA LEU A 282 9.19 8.39 28.67
C LEU A 282 8.05 9.33 28.26
N HIS A 283 7.53 9.16 27.04
CA HIS A 283 6.42 9.95 26.51
C HIS A 283 5.04 9.44 26.92
N LYS A 284 4.95 8.43 27.79
CA LYS A 284 3.69 7.81 28.26
C LYS A 284 2.76 7.41 27.10
N THR A 285 3.34 6.91 26.02
CA THR A 285 2.58 6.46 24.86
C THR A 285 2.03 5.06 25.14
N SER A 286 0.71 4.90 25.05
CA SER A 286 0.08 3.58 25.16
C SER A 286 0.48 2.71 23.97
N CYS A 287 0.76 1.42 24.22
CA CYS A 287 0.91 0.41 23.18
C CYS A 287 -0.42 -0.31 23.00
N SER A 288 -0.85 -0.48 21.75
CA SER A 288 -1.96 -1.38 21.45
C SER A 288 -1.61 -2.84 21.79
N PHE A 289 -2.64 -3.64 22.08
CA PHE A 289 -2.48 -5.05 22.39
C PHE A 289 -1.80 -5.84 21.27
N GLU A 290 -2.22 -5.60 20.03
CA GLU A 290 -1.66 -6.26 18.84
C GLU A 290 -0.19 -5.89 18.65
N PHE A 291 0.19 -4.65 18.96
CA PHE A 291 1.59 -4.25 18.93
C PHE A 291 2.42 -4.96 20.01
N GLU A 292 1.88 -5.12 21.22
CA GLU A 292 2.54 -5.88 22.30
C GLU A 292 2.76 -7.34 21.90
N LYS A 293 1.73 -7.97 21.32
CA LYS A 293 1.82 -9.33 20.78
C LYS A 293 2.90 -9.44 19.70
N LEU A 294 2.96 -8.47 18.78
CA LEU A 294 3.99 -8.44 17.75
C LEU A 294 5.41 -8.33 18.32
N LYS A 295 5.62 -7.52 19.36
CA LYS A 295 6.94 -7.42 20.04
C LYS A 295 7.41 -8.77 20.57
N PHE A 296 6.54 -9.56 21.18
CA PHE A 296 6.89 -10.92 21.63
C PHE A 296 7.25 -11.85 20.47
N ILE A 297 6.48 -11.81 19.38
CA ILE A 297 6.78 -12.59 18.17
C ILE A 297 8.17 -12.22 17.61
N ILE A 298 8.50 -10.92 17.57
CA ILE A 298 9.80 -10.44 17.07
C ILE A 298 10.94 -10.90 17.97
N LEU A 299 10.79 -10.78 19.29
CA LEU A 299 11.81 -11.25 20.25
C LEU A 299 12.06 -12.75 20.10
N ALA A 300 11.00 -13.55 20.00
CA ALA A 300 11.11 -14.99 19.76
C ALA A 300 11.79 -15.30 18.41
N SER A 301 11.42 -14.58 17.36
CA SER A 301 12.00 -14.74 16.01
C SER A 301 13.47 -14.36 15.92
N CYS A 302 13.91 -13.41 16.74
CA CYS A 302 15.32 -13.01 16.84
C CYS A 302 16.10 -13.80 17.90
N ASN A 303 15.51 -14.86 18.48
CA ASN A 303 16.10 -15.69 19.53
C ASN A 303 16.51 -14.91 20.80
N LEU A 304 15.81 -13.80 21.10
CA LEU A 304 16.06 -12.94 22.27
C LEU A 304 15.24 -13.39 23.49
N TRP A 305 15.39 -14.66 23.86
CA TRP A 305 14.57 -15.30 24.90
C TRP A 305 14.77 -14.71 26.29
N ASP A 306 15.96 -14.27 26.65
CA ASP A 306 16.21 -13.67 27.96
C ASP A 306 15.35 -12.41 28.16
N ILE A 307 15.34 -11.54 27.14
CA ILE A 307 14.54 -10.31 27.13
C ILE A 307 13.04 -10.65 27.08
N PHE A 308 12.67 -11.65 26.28
CA PHE A 308 11.30 -12.16 26.19
C PHE A 308 10.76 -12.54 27.58
N TRP A 309 11.50 -13.38 28.33
CA TRP A 309 11.03 -13.88 29.62
C TRP A 309 10.97 -12.79 30.69
N ILE A 310 11.94 -11.87 30.71
CA ILE A 310 11.91 -10.71 31.61
C ILE A 310 10.64 -9.89 31.39
N ARG A 311 10.28 -9.62 30.12
CA ARG A 311 9.08 -8.85 29.78
C ARG A 311 7.79 -9.57 30.11
N PHE A 312 7.72 -10.86 29.80
CA PHE A 312 6.55 -11.67 30.09
C PHE A 312 6.26 -11.72 31.61
N LYS A 313 7.32 -11.86 32.42
CA LYS A 313 7.22 -11.77 33.89
C LYS A 313 6.68 -10.42 34.34
N ASN A 314 7.17 -9.31 33.78
CA ASN A 314 6.70 -7.98 34.14
C ASN A 314 5.23 -7.75 33.77
N LEU A 315 4.79 -8.23 32.60
CA LEU A 315 3.39 -8.14 32.18
C LEU A 315 2.45 -8.96 33.08
N SER A 316 2.84 -10.19 33.44
CA SER A 316 2.03 -11.06 34.31
C SER A 316 1.83 -10.54 35.73
N ILE A 317 2.73 -9.68 36.20
CA ILE A 317 2.61 -8.99 37.49
C ILE A 317 1.68 -7.75 37.38
N SER A 318 1.59 -7.12 36.21
CA SER A 318 0.69 -5.99 35.99
C SER A 318 -0.78 -6.46 35.93
N LYS A 319 -1.60 -6.05 36.89
CA LYS A 319 -3.01 -6.50 37.02
C LYS A 319 -3.91 -6.12 35.83
N SER A 320 -3.49 -5.17 34.99
CA SER A 320 -4.31 -4.55 33.94
C SER A 320 -4.30 -5.26 32.57
N GLN A 321 -3.49 -6.31 32.36
CA GLN A 321 -3.37 -6.98 31.05
C GLN A 321 -3.35 -8.52 31.15
N ARG A 322 -4.25 -9.09 31.95
CA ARG A 322 -4.52 -10.55 31.95
C ARG A 322 -5.43 -10.93 30.78
N ASP A 323 -4.99 -10.68 29.55
CA ASP A 323 -5.73 -11.10 28.37
C ASP A 323 -5.37 -12.54 28.01
N LYS A 324 -6.33 -13.46 28.19
CA LYS A 324 -6.21 -14.89 27.88
C LYS A 324 -5.65 -15.11 26.46
N ASN A 325 -5.98 -14.26 25.49
CA ASN A 325 -5.53 -14.40 24.11
C ASN A 325 -4.02 -14.15 23.95
N LEU A 326 -3.43 -13.26 24.76
CA LEU A 326 -1.99 -13.01 24.76
C LEU A 326 -1.24 -14.22 25.31
N TYR A 327 -1.71 -14.74 26.45
CA TYR A 327 -1.13 -15.91 27.09
C TYR A 327 -1.23 -17.14 26.18
N THR A 328 -2.38 -17.39 25.55
CA THR A 328 -2.51 -18.47 24.56
C THR A 328 -1.55 -18.29 23.39
N SER A 329 -1.43 -17.07 22.84
CA SER A 329 -0.50 -16.79 21.73
C SER A 329 0.98 -16.96 22.15
N ILE A 330 1.32 -16.64 23.39
CA ILE A 330 2.66 -16.81 23.96
C ILE A 330 2.94 -18.29 24.24
N ASP A 331 1.98 -19.05 24.76
CA ASP A 331 2.11 -20.48 24.98
C ASP A 331 2.30 -21.23 23.65
N GLU A 332 1.60 -20.82 22.59
CA GLU A 332 1.80 -21.35 21.24
C GLU A 332 3.21 -21.06 20.70
N LEU A 333 3.77 -19.86 20.95
CA LEU A 333 5.17 -19.51 20.63
C LEU A 333 6.18 -20.42 21.36
N ILE A 334 5.85 -20.84 22.58
CA ILE A 334 6.72 -21.67 23.44
C ILE A 334 6.60 -23.16 23.09
N ILE A 335 5.43 -23.63 22.64
CA ILE A 335 5.12 -25.03 22.39
C ILE A 335 5.47 -25.46 20.95
N SER A 336 5.28 -24.59 19.95
CA SER A 336 5.61 -24.89 18.54
C SER A 336 7.03 -25.45 18.31
N PRO A 337 8.09 -25.05 19.05
CA PRO A 337 9.44 -25.60 18.89
C PRO A 337 9.65 -26.98 19.54
N LYS A 338 8.71 -27.47 20.37
CA LYS A 338 8.80 -28.78 21.02
C LYS A 338 8.22 -29.90 20.15
N LYS A 339 7.27 -29.59 19.26
CA LYS A 339 6.65 -30.57 18.36
C LYS A 339 7.54 -30.95 17.18
N THR A 340 8.27 -30.00 16.58
CA THR A 340 9.20 -30.27 15.49
C THR A 340 10.39 -31.16 15.89
N LYS A 341 10.84 -31.11 17.14
CA LYS A 341 11.87 -32.04 17.65
C LYS A 341 11.40 -33.48 17.84
N LEU A 342 10.09 -33.74 17.86
CA LEU A 342 9.51 -35.07 18.03
C LEU A 342 9.12 -35.72 16.71
N GLU A 343 9.07 -34.96 15.61
CA GLU A 343 8.80 -35.47 14.26
C GLU A 343 10.10 -35.78 13.48
N ASP A 344 11.24 -35.23 13.93
CA ASP A 344 12.59 -35.50 13.39
C ASP A 344 13.41 -36.52 14.22
N SER A 345 12.79 -37.17 15.22
CA SER A 345 13.36 -38.24 16.05
C SER A 345 12.57 -39.53 15.89
#